data_AF-A0A7J4GTS0-F1
#
_entry.id   AF-A0A7J4GTS0-F1
#
_cell.length_a   1.000
_cell.length_b   1.000
_cell.length_c   1.000
_cell.angle_alpha   90.00
_cell.angle_beta   90.00
_cell.angle_gamma   90.00
#
_symmetry.space_group_name_H-M   'P 1'
#
loop_
_entity.id
_entity.type
_entity.pdbx_description
1 polymer ?
#
loop_
_entity_poly.entity_id
_entity_poly.type
_entity_poly.pdbx_seq_one_letter_code
_entity_poly.pdbx_strand_id
1 'polypeptide(L)'
;MTNSASIDEFIRHMQAELDDCEQISDKQEREQRQWQLEVAIQEAILFNNRFKQLEKIGSDPLQIVQALAMPDAPSAENPKSGLSSDSNSCKSCGGLIEAELGFCASCGKYSE
;
A
#
# COMPACT_ATOMS: atom_id res chain seq x y z
N MET A 1 32.09 3.88 -18.59
CA MET A 1 31.66 4.62 -17.40
C MET A 1 30.51 5.52 -17.80
N THR A 2 29.28 5.16 -17.42
CA THR A 2 28.14 6.08 -17.53
C THR A 2 28.36 7.19 -16.52
N ASN A 3 28.32 8.45 -16.99
CA ASN A 3 28.69 9.64 -16.22
C ASN A 3 27.52 10.09 -15.33
N SER A 4 27.02 9.19 -14.48
CA SER A 4 25.82 9.38 -13.65
C SER A 4 26.13 9.11 -12.19
N ALA A 5 25.67 9.99 -11.30
CA ALA A 5 25.81 9.83 -9.86
C ALA A 5 25.06 8.58 -9.35
N SER A 6 25.66 7.89 -8.40
CA SER A 6 25.06 6.77 -7.67
C SER A 6 24.13 7.25 -6.56
N ILE A 7 23.26 6.36 -6.07
CA ILE A 7 22.37 6.63 -4.94
C ILE A 7 23.17 6.97 -3.67
N ASP A 8 24.31 6.32 -3.45
CA ASP A 8 25.13 6.58 -2.27
C ASP A 8 25.80 7.97 -2.34
N GLU A 9 26.20 8.42 -3.54
CA GLU A 9 26.69 9.80 -3.76
C GLU A 9 25.56 10.83 -3.56
N PHE A 10 24.35 10.53 -4.03
CA PHE A 10 23.18 11.38 -3.79
C PHE A 10 22.89 11.53 -2.29
N ILE A 11 22.85 10.43 -1.53
CA ILE A 11 22.61 10.46 -0.08
C ILE A 11 23.68 11.30 0.63
N ARG A 12 24.96 11.11 0.30
CA ARG A 12 26.06 11.88 0.90
C ARG A 12 25.95 13.37 0.60
N HIS A 13 25.59 13.73 -0.63
CA HIS A 13 25.37 15.13 -0.99
C HIS A 13 24.20 15.74 -0.20
N MET A 14 23.07 15.04 -0.08
CA MET A 14 21.92 15.52 0.70
C MET A 14 22.22 15.66 2.19
N GLN A 15 23.09 14.80 2.75
CA GLN A 15 23.55 14.94 4.14
C GLN A 15 24.38 16.21 4.34
N ALA A 16 25.26 16.55 3.38
CA ALA A 16 26.02 17.81 3.43
C ALA A 16 25.11 19.04 3.31
N GLU A 17 24.10 18.98 2.43
CA GLU A 17 23.09 20.05 2.30
C GLU A 17 22.27 20.24 3.59
N LEU A 18 22.08 19.18 4.38
CA LEU A 18 21.36 19.24 5.64
C LEU A 18 22.18 19.99 6.71
N ASP A 19 23.50 19.81 6.72
CA ASP A 19 24.40 20.60 7.56
C ASP A 19 24.38 22.08 7.13
N ASP A 20 24.37 22.34 5.83
CA ASP A 20 24.32 23.72 5.28
C ASP A 20 23.00 24.45 5.59
N CYS A 21 21.93 23.73 5.92
CA CYS A 21 20.66 24.34 6.33
C CYS A 21 20.81 25.20 7.59
N GLU A 22 21.82 24.98 8.43
CA GLU A 22 22.09 25.83 9.60
C GLU A 22 22.35 27.30 9.23
N GLN A 23 22.78 27.56 7.99
CA GLN A 23 23.03 28.92 7.48
C GLN A 23 21.75 29.67 7.11
N ILE A 24 20.60 28.98 7.03
CA ILE A 24 19.30 29.60 6.75
C ILE A 24 18.86 30.40 7.98
N SER A 25 18.67 31.71 7.80
CA SER A 25 18.35 32.64 8.88
C SER A 25 16.90 32.50 9.38
N ASP A 26 15.95 32.34 8.45
CA ASP A 26 14.54 32.13 8.79
C ASP A 26 14.35 30.71 9.35
N LYS A 27 13.80 30.63 10.55
CA LYS A 27 13.61 29.35 11.26
C LYS A 27 12.63 28.44 10.53
N GLN A 28 11.52 28.98 10.02
CA GLN A 28 10.49 28.20 9.36
C GLN A 28 10.98 27.67 8.02
N GLU A 29 11.71 28.50 7.26
CA GLU A 29 12.36 28.08 6.01
C GLU A 29 13.39 26.98 6.26
N ARG A 30 14.22 27.14 7.30
CA ARG A 30 15.21 26.14 7.70
C ARG A 30 14.57 24.80 8.05
N GLU A 31 13.56 24.80 8.91
CA GLU A 31 12.85 23.58 9.32
C GLU A 31 12.18 22.91 8.13
N GLN A 32 11.55 23.69 7.24
CA GLN A 32 10.94 23.15 6.02
C GLN A 32 11.97 22.51 5.10
N ARG A 33 13.13 23.15 4.90
CA ARG A 33 14.19 22.61 4.04
C ARG A 33 14.82 21.36 4.64
N GLN A 34 15.10 21.36 5.95
CA GLN A 34 15.61 20.18 6.66
C GLN A 34 14.65 19.00 6.51
N TRP A 35 13.36 19.22 6.74
CA TRP A 35 12.34 18.17 6.58
C TRP A 35 12.32 17.58 5.16
N GLN A 36 12.42 18.43 4.12
CA GLN A 36 12.48 17.95 2.73
C GLN A 36 13.70 17.06 2.47
N LEU A 37 14.87 17.47 2.98
CA LEU A 37 16.12 16.70 2.82
C LEU A 37 16.06 15.37 3.57
N GLU A 38 15.55 15.37 4.80
CA GLU A 38 15.38 14.15 5.60
C GLU A 38 14.45 13.14 4.93
N VAL A 39 13.31 13.60 4.41
CA VAL A 39 12.38 12.74 3.66
C VAL A 39 13.06 12.19 2.41
N ALA A 40 13.77 13.00 1.64
CA ALA A 40 14.46 12.55 0.44
C ALA A 40 15.55 11.50 0.75
N ILE A 41 16.33 11.70 1.82
CA ILE A 41 17.34 10.74 2.27
C ILE A 41 16.68 9.43 2.70
N GLN A 42 15.60 9.48 3.47
CA GLN A 42 14.89 8.29 3.93
C GLN A 42 14.34 7.46 2.77
N GLU A 43 13.68 8.10 1.80
CA GLU A 43 13.14 7.43 0.63
C GLU A 43 14.25 6.83 -0.25
N ALA A 44 15.37 7.53 -0.42
CA ALA A 44 16.52 7.00 -1.15
C ALA A 44 17.11 5.75 -0.49
N ILE A 45 17.24 5.75 0.84
CA ILE A 45 17.69 4.57 1.61
C ILE A 45 16.70 3.41 1.48
N LEU A 46 15.40 3.68 1.61
CA LEU A 46 14.34 2.69 1.46
C LEU A 46 14.42 2.02 0.09
N PHE A 47 14.48 2.84 -0.97
CA PHE A 47 14.61 2.36 -2.35
C PHE A 47 15.88 1.51 -2.53
N ASN A 48 17.04 2.00 -2.12
CA ASN A 48 18.32 1.30 -2.25
C ASN A 48 18.29 -0.07 -1.54
N ASN A 49 17.72 -0.12 -0.34
CA ASN A 49 17.56 -1.36 0.42
C ASN A 49 16.62 -2.33 -0.29
N ARG A 50 15.47 -1.85 -0.78
CA ARG A 50 14.51 -2.69 -1.51
C ARG A 50 15.12 -3.24 -2.79
N PHE A 51 15.82 -2.40 -3.55
CA PHE A 51 16.54 -2.80 -4.75
C PHE A 51 17.53 -3.93 -4.45
N LYS A 52 18.41 -3.73 -3.46
CA LYS A 52 19.40 -4.74 -3.04
C LYS A 52 18.76 -6.03 -2.54
N GLN A 53 17.61 -5.96 -1.88
CA GLN A 53 16.87 -7.15 -1.44
C GLN A 53 16.33 -7.96 -2.63
N LEU A 54 15.71 -7.28 -3.60
CA LEU A 54 15.16 -7.92 -4.80
C LEU A 54 16.25 -8.53 -5.67
N GLU A 55 17.37 -7.82 -5.84
CA GLU A 55 18.55 -8.32 -6.54
C GLU A 55 19.11 -9.60 -5.89
N LYS A 56 19.18 -9.65 -4.55
CA LYS A 56 19.63 -10.84 -3.80
C LYS A 56 18.76 -12.08 -3.99
N ILE A 57 17.45 -11.90 -4.19
CA ILE A 57 16.51 -13.02 -4.42
C ILE A 57 16.34 -13.35 -5.92
N GLY A 58 17.05 -12.66 -6.82
CA GLY A 58 16.98 -12.85 -8.26
C GLY A 58 15.70 -12.33 -8.91
N SER A 59 14.95 -11.46 -8.22
CA SER A 59 13.78 -10.78 -8.75
C SER A 59 14.20 -9.47 -9.40
N ASP A 60 13.57 -9.07 -10.50
CA ASP A 60 13.87 -7.80 -11.17
C ASP A 60 13.46 -6.61 -10.27
N PRO A 61 14.42 -5.82 -9.75
CA PRO A 61 14.14 -4.74 -8.83
C PRO A 61 13.43 -3.54 -9.48
N LEU A 62 13.44 -3.45 -10.80
CA LEU A 62 12.83 -2.36 -11.57
C LEU A 62 11.52 -2.76 -12.24
N GLN A 63 11.02 -3.96 -11.95
CA GLN A 63 9.75 -4.40 -12.47
C GLN A 63 8.64 -3.51 -11.89
N ILE A 64 8.15 -2.57 -12.71
CA ILE A 64 7.00 -1.75 -12.38
C ILE A 64 5.82 -2.71 -12.27
N VAL A 65 5.40 -3.01 -11.04
CA VAL A 65 4.20 -3.79 -10.80
C VAL A 65 3.05 -2.93 -11.30
N GLN A 66 2.54 -3.24 -12.50
CA GLN A 66 1.26 -2.71 -12.94
C GLN A 66 0.28 -3.05 -11.82
N ALA A 67 -0.35 -2.03 -11.23
CA ALA A 67 -1.47 -2.25 -10.35
C ALA A 67 -2.39 -3.22 -11.08
N LEU A 68 -2.58 -4.41 -10.50
CA LEU A 68 -3.50 -5.39 -11.04
C LEU A 68 -4.81 -4.62 -11.25
N ALA A 69 -5.19 -4.41 -12.50
CA ALA A 69 -6.50 -3.89 -12.81
C ALA A 69 -7.45 -4.85 -12.11
N MET A 70 -8.11 -4.37 -11.05
CA MET A 70 -9.21 -5.09 -10.43
C MET A 70 -10.11 -5.48 -11.60
N PRO A 71 -10.35 -6.78 -11.87
CA PRO A 71 -11.24 -7.14 -12.95
C PRO A 71 -12.54 -6.39 -12.70
N ASP A 72 -12.95 -5.60 -13.69
CA ASP A 72 -14.16 -4.77 -13.65
C ASP A 72 -15.27 -5.56 -12.94
N ALA A 73 -15.88 -4.93 -11.95
CA ALA A 73 -17.07 -5.46 -11.30
C ALA A 73 -18.01 -6.02 -12.38
N PRO A 74 -18.54 -7.25 -12.22
CA PRO A 74 -19.22 -7.93 -13.31
C PRO A 74 -20.36 -7.06 -13.85
N SER A 75 -20.24 -6.69 -15.13
CA SER A 75 -21.30 -6.06 -15.90
C SER A 75 -22.58 -6.87 -15.70
N ALA A 76 -23.64 -6.15 -15.33
CA ALA A 76 -24.94 -6.72 -15.02
C ALA A 76 -25.60 -7.30 -16.28
N GLU A 77 -25.33 -8.56 -16.58
CA GLU A 77 -26.10 -9.32 -17.57
C GLU A 77 -26.13 -10.81 -17.20
N ASN A 78 -27.18 -11.16 -16.45
CA ASN A 78 -27.67 -12.51 -16.17
C ASN A 78 -27.95 -13.26 -17.50
N PRO A 79 -27.85 -14.62 -17.59
CA PRO A 79 -28.66 -15.50 -16.72
C PRO A 79 -28.12 -16.91 -16.39
N LYS A 80 -28.56 -17.40 -15.22
CA LYS A 80 -28.87 -18.81 -14.85
C LYS A 80 -27.77 -19.86 -15.05
N SER A 81 -27.29 -20.40 -13.93
CA SER A 81 -27.56 -21.81 -13.60
C SER A 81 -27.15 -22.17 -12.17
N GLY A 82 -28.15 -22.60 -11.40
CA GLY A 82 -28.07 -23.72 -10.47
C GLY A 82 -27.07 -23.63 -9.32
N LEU A 83 -27.57 -23.40 -8.11
CA LEU A 83 -27.38 -24.33 -7.01
C LEU A 83 -28.43 -24.02 -5.93
N SER A 84 -29.39 -24.93 -5.79
CA SER A 84 -30.25 -25.00 -4.63
C SER A 84 -29.40 -25.22 -3.39
N SER A 85 -29.54 -24.34 -2.40
CA SER A 85 -29.25 -24.66 -1.00
C SER A 85 -30.15 -23.78 -0.15
N ASP A 86 -30.94 -24.42 0.69
CA ASP A 86 -31.89 -23.83 1.61
C ASP A 86 -31.24 -22.72 2.44
N SER A 87 -31.41 -21.48 1.99
CA SER A 87 -30.91 -20.32 2.71
C SER A 87 -31.89 -19.95 3.81
N ASN A 88 -31.57 -20.33 5.05
CA ASN A 88 -32.29 -19.88 6.23
C ASN A 88 -32.04 -18.36 6.39
N SER A 89 -32.97 -17.55 5.90
CA SER A 89 -32.86 -16.08 5.95
C SER A 89 -33.39 -15.56 7.29
N CYS A 90 -32.71 -14.56 7.85
CA CYS A 90 -33.07 -13.97 9.13
C CYS A 90 -34.40 -13.21 9.04
N LYS A 91 -35.40 -13.62 9.80
CA LYS A 91 -36.72 -12.95 9.83
C LYS A 91 -36.68 -11.50 10.32
N SER A 92 -35.61 -11.09 11.01
CA SER A 92 -35.48 -9.72 11.56
C SER A 92 -34.77 -8.73 10.64
N CYS A 93 -33.84 -9.18 9.78
CA CYS A 93 -33.07 -8.27 8.93
C CYS A 93 -32.87 -8.74 7.49
N GLY A 94 -33.36 -9.94 7.14
CA GLY A 94 -33.22 -10.53 5.82
C GLY A 94 -31.84 -11.08 5.49
N GLY A 95 -30.85 -10.95 6.39
CA GLY A 95 -29.51 -11.49 6.19
C GLY A 95 -29.46 -13.01 6.14
N LEU A 96 -28.51 -13.59 5.41
CA LEU A 96 -28.29 -15.03 5.35
C LEU A 96 -27.77 -15.54 6.70
N ILE A 97 -28.45 -16.52 7.29
CA ILE A 97 -27.98 -17.21 8.51
C ILE A 97 -27.28 -18.49 8.07
N GLU A 98 -25.99 -18.58 8.36
CA GLU A 98 -25.27 -19.84 8.29
C GLU A 98 -25.77 -20.78 9.40
N ALA A 99 -26.19 -21.99 9.01
CA ALA A 99 -26.95 -22.91 9.85
C ALA A 99 -26.22 -23.37 11.14
N GLU A 100 -24.89 -23.22 11.21
CA GLU A 100 -24.09 -23.65 12.36
C GLU A 100 -23.91 -22.57 13.44
N LEU A 101 -24.21 -21.31 13.12
CA LEU A 101 -23.91 -20.18 14.02
C LEU A 101 -25.00 -19.94 15.08
N GLY A 102 -26.23 -20.43 14.90
CA GLY A 102 -27.34 -20.26 15.86
C GLY A 102 -27.76 -18.79 16.12
N PHE A 103 -27.12 -17.82 15.47
CA PHE A 103 -27.46 -16.40 15.49
C PHE A 103 -27.11 -15.74 14.15
N CYS A 104 -27.80 -14.63 13.84
CA CYS A 104 -27.54 -13.87 12.62
C CYS A 104 -26.31 -12.97 12.79
N ALA A 105 -25.27 -13.20 12.00
CA ALA A 105 -24.04 -12.38 12.01
C ALA A 105 -24.27 -10.92 11.57
N SER A 106 -25.37 -10.63 10.85
CA SER A 106 -25.67 -9.28 10.36
C SER A 106 -26.36 -8.37 11.38
N CYS A 107 -27.13 -8.94 12.33
CA CYS A 107 -27.87 -8.15 13.32
C CYS A 107 -27.72 -8.65 14.77
N GLY A 108 -26.97 -9.73 15.00
CA GLY A 108 -26.68 -10.30 16.31
C GLY A 108 -27.87 -11.01 16.98
N LYS A 109 -28.95 -11.29 16.25
CA LYS A 109 -30.17 -11.89 16.83
C LYS A 109 -30.19 -13.40 16.67
N TYR A 110 -30.49 -14.12 17.74
CA TYR A 110 -30.53 -15.58 17.77
C TYR A 110 -31.65 -16.14 16.88
N SER A 111 -31.38 -17.25 16.21
CA SER A 111 -32.39 -17.98 15.42
C SER A 111 -33.22 -18.86 16.37
N GLU A 112 -34.32 -18.32 16.89
CA GLU A 112 -35.42 -19.11 17.46
C GLU A 112 -36.40 -19.60 16.38
#